data_AF-A0A069IHX9-F1
#
_entry.id   AF-A0A069IHX9-F1
#
_cell.length_a   1.000
_cell.length_b   1.000
_cell.length_c   1.000
_cell.angle_alpha   90.00
_cell.angle_beta   90.00
_cell.angle_gamma   90.00
#
_symmetry.space_group_name_H-M   'P 1'
#
loop_
_entity.id
_entity.type
_entity.pdbx_description
1 polymer ?
#
loop_
_entity_poly.entity_id
_entity_poly.type
_entity_poly.pdbx_seq_one_letter_code
_entity_poly.pdbx_strand_id
1 'polypeptide(L)' 'MPLKKPADNVITGLMKDGSIDAMYSKLSTQPVPPKEFSLDFPLSEDMRALFKNPNDKALDWP' A
#
# COMPACT_ATOMS: atom_id res chain seq x y z
N MET A 1 -7.97 -20.28 -4.27
CA MET A 1 -7.99 -20.01 -2.81
C MET A 1 -9.29 -19.30 -2.46
N PRO A 2 -10.08 -19.81 -1.50
CA PRO A 2 -11.40 -19.24 -1.18
C PRO A 2 -11.36 -17.78 -0.70
N LEU A 3 -10.25 -17.33 -0.11
CA LEU A 3 -10.09 -15.97 0.41
C LEU A 3 -9.48 -14.97 -0.58
N LYS A 4 -8.94 -15.40 -1.73
CA LYS A 4 -8.23 -14.50 -2.66
C LYS A 4 -9.17 -13.41 -3.21
N LYS A 5 -10.27 -13.83 -3.86
CA LYS A 5 -11.23 -12.90 -4.48
C LYS A 5 -11.81 -11.83 -3.53
N PRO A 6 -12.32 -12.18 -2.34
CA PRO A 6 -12.80 -11.15 -1.41
C PRO A 6 -11.68 -10.21 -0.94
N ALA A 7 -10.47 -10.71 -0.72
CA ALA A 7 -9.32 -9.86 -0.36
C ALA A 7 -8.93 -8.91 -1.50
N ASP A 8 -8.80 -9.43 -2.73
CA ASP A 8 -8.49 -8.64 -3.93
C ASP A 8 -9.50 -7.50 -4.11
N ASN A 9 -10.79 -7.76 -3.90
CA ASN A 9 -11.84 -6.75 -4.03
C ASN A 9 -11.68 -5.61 -3.02
N VAL A 10 -11.39 -5.93 -1.76
CA VAL A 10 -11.19 -4.93 -0.71
C VAL A 10 -9.95 -4.10 -1.02
N ILE A 11 -8.82 -4.76 -1.30
CA ILE A 11 -7.55 -4.09 -1.58
C ILE A 11 -7.66 -3.20 -2.83
N THR A 12 -8.28 -3.70 -3.90
CA THR A 12 -8.52 -2.93 -5.13
C THR A 12 -9.43 -1.73 -4.88
N GLY A 13 -10.43 -1.86 -3.99
CA GLY A 13 -11.28 -0.75 -3.56
C GLY A 13 -10.47 0.36 -2.92
N LEU A 14 -9.66 0.02 -1.92
CA LEU A 14 -8.79 0.95 -1.20
C LEU A 14 -7.75 1.63 -2.10
N MET A 15 -7.26 0.92 -3.13
CA MET A 15 -6.35 1.49 -4.12
C MET A 15 -7.05 2.53 -5.01
N LYS A 16 -8.27 2.23 -5.46
CA LYS A 16 -9.01 3.10 -6.39
C LYS A 16 -9.61 4.33 -5.72
N ASP A 17 -10.02 4.21 -4.46
CA ASP A 17 -10.59 5.34 -3.71
C ASP A 17 -9.52 6.23 -3.04
N GLY A 18 -8.25 5.82 -3.09
CA GLY A 18 -7.11 6.55 -2.54
C GLY A 18 -6.89 6.35 -1.03
N SER A 19 -7.71 5.54 -0.36
CA SER A 19 -7.55 5.25 1.08
C SER A 19 -6.23 4.57 1.40
N ILE A 20 -5.65 3.83 0.45
CA ILE A 20 -4.37 3.16 0.63
C ILE A 20 -3.20 4.13 0.82
N ASP A 21 -3.27 5.34 0.25
CA ASP A 21 -2.21 6.36 0.40
C ASP A 21 -2.16 6.89 1.84
N ALA A 22 -3.33 7.10 2.46
CA ALA A 22 -3.43 7.53 3.85
C ALA A 22 -2.92 6.43 4.80
N MET A 23 -3.22 5.16 4.50
CA MET A 23 -2.70 4.02 5.26
C MET A 23 -1.18 3.91 5.14
N TYR A 24 -0.64 4.07 3.93
CA TYR A 24 0.80 4.04 3.69
C TYR A 24 1.51 5.16 4.46
N SER A 25 1.02 6.40 4.39
CA SER A 25 1.59 7.52 5.15
C SER A 25 1.58 7.25 6.66
N LYS A 26 0.50 6.69 7.20
CA LYS A 26 0.43 6.33 8.63
C LYS A 26 1.47 5.28 9.03
N LEU A 27 1.71 4.27 8.20
CA LEU A 27 2.57 3.14 8.55
C LEU A 27 4.04 3.40 8.24
N SER A 28 4.34 4.27 7.28
CA SER A 28 5.71 4.55 6.83
C SER A 28 6.22 5.89 7.32
N THR A 29 5.39 6.94 7.32
CA THR A 29 5.85 8.32 7.51
C THR A 29 5.40 8.94 8.84
N GLN A 30 4.58 8.26 9.64
CA GLN A 30 4.20 8.73 10.97
C GLN A 30 5.04 8.08 12.07
N PRO A 31 5.41 8.83 13.11
CA PRO A 31 6.10 8.28 14.28
C PRO A 31 5.21 7.24 14.97
N VAL A 32 5.68 6.00 15.11
CA VAL A 32 4.95 4.95 15.83
C VAL A 32 5.29 5.04 17.34
N PRO A 33 4.31 5.32 18.22
CA PRO A 33 4.55 5.35 19.66
C PRO A 33 5.02 4.00 20.21
N PRO A 34 5.80 3.98 21.31
CA PRO A 34 6.29 5.11 22.09
C PRO A 34 7.64 5.68 21.59
N LYS A 35 8.24 5.07 20.56
CA LYS A 35 9.61 5.37 20.12
C LYS A 35 9.70 6.43 19.02
N GLU A 36 8.55 6.91 18.54
CA GLU A 36 8.40 7.98 17.53
C GLU A 36 9.32 7.86 16.31
N PHE A 37 9.65 6.64 15.91
CA PHE A 37 10.44 6.40 14.70
C PHE A 37 9.51 6.28 13.50
N SER A 38 9.74 7.11 12.48
CA SER A 38 9.19 6.93 11.15
C SER A 38 10.11 6.01 10.35
N LEU A 39 9.55 5.19 9.45
CA LEU A 39 10.35 4.35 8.57
C LEU A 39 11.09 5.18 7.49
N ASP A 40 10.70 6.44 7.25
CA ASP A 40 11.23 7.30 6.18
C ASP A 40 11.24 6.62 4.79
N PHE A 41 10.30 5.70 4.56
CA PHE A 41 10.09 5.05 3.26
C PHE A 41 9.01 5.82 2.48
N PRO A 42 9.39 6.63 1.48
CA PRO A 42 8.42 7.24 0.58
C PRO A 42 7.83 6.17 -0.36
N LEU A 43 6.56 6.35 -0.73
CA LEU A 43 5.90 5.48 -1.69
C LEU A 43 6.64 5.55 -3.04
N SER A 44 7.12 4.40 -3.53
CA SER A 44 7.83 4.33 -4.82
C SER A 44 6.91 4.67 -5.99
N GLU A 45 7.50 5.04 -7.13
CA GLU A 45 6.75 5.28 -8.35
C GLU A 45 6.03 4.01 -8.85
N ASP A 46 6.70 2.85 -8.76
CA ASP A 46 6.13 1.57 -9.15
C ASP A 46 4.91 1.18 -8.30
N MET A 47 4.96 1.45 -6.99
CA MET A 47 3.81 1.24 -6.10
C MET A 47 2.65 2.19 -6.44
N ARG A 48 2.93 3.46 -6.78
CA ARG A 48 1.88 4.39 -7.25
C ARG A 48 1.26 3.92 -8.56
N ALA A 49 2.06 3.40 -9.48
CA ALA A 49 1.56 2.84 -10.74
C ALA A 49 0.68 1.61 -10.49
N LEU A 50 1.08 0.75 -9.54
CA LEU A 50 0.28 -0.41 -9.12
C LEU A 50 -1.07 0.02 -8.50
N PHE A 51 -1.11 1.04 -7.65
CA PHE A 51 -2.38 1.52 -7.09
C PHE A 51 -3.34 2.04 -8.17
N LYS A 52 -2.81 2.71 -9.21
CA LYS A 52 -3.61 3.18 -10.36
C LYS A 52 -4.11 2.03 -11.23
N ASN A 53 -3.33 0.97 -11.37
CA ASN A 53 -3.67 -0.20 -12.18
C ASN A 53 -3.36 -1.53 -11.45
N PRO A 54 -4.21 -1.93 -10.48
CA PRO A 54 -3.97 -3.10 -9.64
C PRO A 54 -3.85 -4.39 -10.45
N ASN A 55 -2.84 -5.20 -10.13
CA ASN A 55 -2.58 -6.47 -10.80
C ASN A 55 -1.82 -7.44 -9.88
N ASP A 56 -1.76 -8.70 -10.26
CA ASP A 56 -1.14 -9.79 -9.49
C ASP A 56 0.38 -9.97 -9.79
N LYS A 57 1.02 -9.01 -10.48
CA LYS A 57 2.46 -9.12 -10.80
C LYS A 57 3.29 -8.66 -9.60
N ALA A 58 4.37 -9.39 -9.34
CA ALA A 58 5.39 -8.91 -8.42
C ALA A 58 5.98 -7.59 -8.96
N LEU A 59 6.29 -6.67 -8.05
CA LEU A 59 7.16 -5.54 -8.37
C LEU A 59 8.58 -6.08 -8.48
N ASP A 60 9.30 -5.65 -9.51
CA ASP A 60 10.73 -5.91 -9.62
C ASP A 60 11.43 -5.06 -8.55
N TRP A 61 11.74 -5.69 -7.42
CA TRP A 61 12.49 -5.09 -6.33
C TRP A 61 14.00 -5.23 -6.62
N PRO A 62 14.81 -4.16 -6.63
CA PRO A 62 16.26 -4.26 -6.79
C PRO A 62 16.95 -4.91 -5.57
#